data_AF-A0A0K2SKF4-F1
#
_entry.id   AF-A0A0K2SKF4-F1
#
_cell.length_a   1.000
_cell.length_b   1.000
_cell.length_c   1.000
_cell.angle_alpha   90.00
_cell.angle_beta   90.00
_cell.angle_gamma   90.00
#
_symmetry.space_group_name_H-M   'P 1'
#
loop_
_entity.id
_entity.type
_entity.pdbx_description
1 polymer ?
#
loop_
_entity_poly.entity_id
_entity_poly.type
_entity_poly.pdbx_seq_one_letter_code
_entity_poly.pdbx_strand_id
1 'polypeptide(L)' 'MIVSFALEFESRAEMEQVVKRLQKRHEVSGELEMLPLGEGRWRLTVFSEKPLRESTLESLPGKRVSAHSAVRRESLQGEE' A
#
# COMPACT_ATOMS: atom_id res chain seq x y z
N MET A 1 -1.76 3.45 16.43
CA MET A 1 -0.84 2.27 16.31
C MET A 1 -1.37 1.37 15.22
N ILE A 2 -0.56 1.02 14.22
CA ILE A 2 -1.02 0.30 13.03
C ILE A 2 -0.13 -0.94 12.81
N VAL A 3 -0.77 -2.11 12.71
CA VAL A 3 -0.10 -3.41 12.51
C VAL A 3 -0.15 -3.89 11.05
N SER A 4 -1.10 -3.40 10.26
CA SER A 4 -1.16 -3.65 8.82
C SER A 4 -1.73 -2.45 8.07
N PHE A 5 -1.25 -2.23 6.85
CA PHE A 5 -1.68 -1.14 5.98
C PHE A 5 -1.44 -1.50 4.51
N ALA A 6 -2.14 -0.83 3.59
CA ALA A 6 -1.87 -0.97 2.16
C ALA A 6 -1.53 0.39 1.53
N LEU A 7 -0.67 0.34 0.51
CA LEU A 7 -0.24 1.46 -0.31
C LEU A 7 -0.51 1.11 -1.77
N GLU A 8 -1.18 2.00 -2.49
CA GLU A 8 -1.34 1.94 -3.94
C GLU A 8 -0.32 2.84 -4.63
N PHE A 9 0.19 2.34 -5.75
CA PHE A 9 1.19 2.98 -6.61
C PHE A 9 0.73 2.90 -8.05
N GLU A 10 0.93 3.98 -8.80
CA GLU A 10 0.66 4.02 -10.24
C GLU A 10 1.86 3.51 -11.06
N SER A 11 2.96 3.16 -10.40
CA SER A 11 4.17 2.62 -11.02
C SER A 11 4.89 1.60 -10.14
N ARG A 12 5.26 0.47 -10.76
CA ARG A 12 6.08 -0.59 -10.14
C ARG A 12 7.38 -0.05 -9.53
N ALA A 13 8.02 0.92 -10.20
CA ALA A 13 9.28 1.50 -9.74
C ALA A 13 9.15 2.21 -8.38
N GLU A 14 8.04 2.91 -8.13
CA GLU A 14 7.78 3.54 -6.84
C GLU A 14 7.51 2.51 -5.75
N MET A 15 6.70 1.49 -6.05
CA MET A 15 6.46 0.37 -5.15
C MET A 15 7.78 -0.30 -4.73
N GLU A 16 8.67 -0.61 -5.68
CA GLU A 16 9.98 -1.20 -5.37
C GLU A 16 10.90 -0.28 -4.55
N GLN A 17 10.85 1.04 -4.76
CA GLN A 17 11.57 2.01 -3.93
C GLN A 17 11.06 1.99 -2.47
N VAL A 18 9.74 1.93 -2.27
CA VAL A 18 9.14 1.88 -0.94
C VAL A 18 9.44 0.55 -0.25
N VAL A 19 9.27 -0.58 -0.94
CA VAL A 19 9.64 -1.92 -0.45
C VAL A 19 11.11 -1.97 -0.02
N LYS A 20 12.03 -1.35 -0.79
CA LYS A 20 13.44 -1.25 -0.42
C LYS A 20 13.68 -0.32 0.78
N ARG A 21 12.96 0.80 0.92
CA ARG A 21 13.06 1.66 2.12
C ARG A 21 12.57 0.95 3.38
N LEU A 22 11.42 0.29 3.32
CA LEU A 22 10.80 -0.41 4.45
C LEU A 22 11.72 -1.52 5.00
N GLN A 23 12.28 -2.34 4.09
CA GLN A 23 13.30 -3.33 4.44
C GLN A 23 14.57 -2.68 4.98
N LYS A 24 15.15 -1.68 4.28
CA LYS A 24 16.42 -1.06 4.67
C LYS A 24 16.37 -0.36 6.03
N ARG A 25 15.23 0.22 6.41
CA ARG A 25 15.04 0.82 7.74
C ARG A 25 14.75 -0.19 8.84
N HIS A 26 14.52 -1.48 8.52
CA HIS A 26 14.03 -2.50 9.46
C HIS A 26 12.74 -2.10 10.22
N GLU A 27 11.99 -1.12 9.70
CA GLU A 27 10.73 -0.66 10.32
C GLU A 27 9.61 -1.70 10.12
N VAL A 28 9.64 -2.43 9.00
CA VAL A 28 8.76 -3.58 8.75
C VAL A 28 9.53 -4.86 9.02
N SER A 29 9.10 -5.58 10.05
CA SER A 29 9.52 -6.95 10.37
C SER A 29 8.27 -7.82 10.30
N GLY A 30 7.90 -8.21 9.08
CA GLY A 30 6.66 -8.91 8.77
C GLY A 30 6.46 -9.04 7.26
N GLU A 31 5.27 -9.47 6.85
CA GLU A 31 4.99 -9.86 5.47
C GLU A 31 4.69 -8.68 4.54
N LEU A 32 5.23 -8.74 3.32
CA LEU A 32 5.07 -7.75 2.27
C LEU A 32 4.43 -8.43 1.04
N GLU A 33 3.17 -8.14 0.78
CA GLU A 33 2.41 -8.70 -0.33
C GLU A 33 2.29 -7.67 -1.46
N MET A 34 2.69 -8.05 -2.67
CA MET A 34 2.66 -7.19 -3.86
C MET A 34 1.63 -7.72 -4.85
N LEU A 35 0.54 -6.97 -5.03
CA LEU A 35 -0.59 -7.31 -5.89
C LEU A 35 -0.68 -6.31 -7.07
N PRO A 36 -0.56 -6.75 -8.33
CA PRO A 36 -0.92 -5.91 -9.47
C PRO A 36 -2.45 -5.74 -9.52
N LEU A 37 -2.94 -4.50 -9.59
CA LEU A 37 -4.38 -4.19 -9.56
C LEU A 37 -5.02 -4.09 -10.97
N GLY A 38 -4.22 -4.14 -12.03
CA GLY A 38 -4.65 -3.77 -13.38
C GLY A 38 -4.35 -2.30 -13.71
N GLU A 39 -4.53 -1.88 -14.97
CA GLU A 39 -4.22 -0.50 -15.43
C GLU A 39 -2.78 -0.01 -15.16
N GLY A 40 -1.84 -0.93 -14.94
CA GLY A 40 -0.47 -0.59 -14.54
C GLY A 40 -0.31 -0.21 -13.06
N ARG A 41 -1.40 -0.22 -12.28
CA ARG A 41 -1.40 0.07 -10.83
C ARG A 41 -0.97 -1.14 -10.02
N TRP A 42 -0.32 -0.87 -8.89
CA TRP A 42 0.25 -1.85 -7.97
C TRP A 42 -0.20 -1.55 -6.55
N ARG A 43 -0.47 -2.59 -5.77
CA ARG A 43 -0.80 -2.50 -4.35
C ARG A 43 0.24 -3.27 -3.55
N LEU A 44 0.82 -2.59 -2.57
CA LEU A 44 1.66 -3.18 -1.56
C LEU A 44 0.84 -3.28 -0.27
N THR A 45 0.47 -4.49 0.14
CA THR A 45 -0.04 -4.74 1.49
C THR A 45 1.16 -5.04 2.40
N VAL A 46 1.24 -4.34 3.53
CA VAL A 46 2.30 -4.47 4.52
C VAL A 46 1.70 -4.94 5.83
N PHE A 47 2.15 -6.09 6.30
CA PHE A 47 1.87 -6.61 7.63
C PHE A 47 3.14 -6.48 8.47
N SER A 48 3.02 -5.95 9.68
CA SER A 48 4.14 -5.84 10.63
C SER A 48 3.74 -6.46 11.94
N GLU A 49 4.58 -7.39 12.42
CA GLU A 49 4.44 -7.97 13.76
C GLU A 49 4.58 -6.91 14.87
N LYS A 50 5.27 -5.80 14.57
CA LYS A 50 5.47 -4.67 15.48
C LYS A 50 4.57 -3.49 15.08
N PRO A 51 3.89 -2.83 16.03
CA PRO A 51 3.04 -1.68 15.74
C PRO A 51 3.86 -0.49 15.23
N LEU A 52 3.57 -0.06 14.01
CA LEU A 52 4.19 1.11 13.39
C LEU A 52 3.53 2.41 13.86
N ARG A 53 4.35 3.47 13.93
CA ARG A 53 3.89 4.84 14.18
C ARG A 53 3.27 5.43 12.92
N GLU A 54 2.21 6.21 13.10
CA GLU A 54 1.54 6.89 12.00
C GLU A 54 2.47 7.85 11.24
N SER A 55 3.35 8.57 11.94
CA SER A 55 4.35 9.46 11.31
C SER A 55 5.36 8.74 10.40
N THR A 56 5.69 7.47 10.66
CA THR A 56 6.49 6.66 9.71
C THR A 56 5.71 6.45 8.42
N LEU A 57 4.42 6.18 8.54
CA LEU A 57 3.52 5.77 7.47
C LEU A 57 3.08 6.96 6.61
N GLU A 58 2.91 8.14 7.23
CA GLU A 58 2.70 9.43 6.56
C GLU A 58 3.95 9.90 5.80
N SER A 59 5.14 9.47 6.23
CA SER A 59 6.41 9.75 5.54
C SER A 59 6.69 8.82 4.35
N LEU A 60 5.83 7.82 4.08
CA LEU A 60 5.97 6.94 2.92
C LEU A 60 5.29 7.57 1.69
N PRO A 61 5.94 7.60 0.51
CA PRO A 61 5.24 7.90 -0.73
C PRO A 61 4.32 6.74 -1.11
N GLY A 62 3.28 7.04 -1.87
CA GLY A 62 2.21 6.10 -2.26
C GLY A 62 0.86 6.47 -1.65
N LYS A 63 -0.23 6.13 -2.34
CA LYS A 63 -1.58 6.43 -1.89
C LYS A 63 -1.99 5.42 -0.83
N ARG A 64 -2.08 5.86 0.43
CA ARG A 64 -2.47 4.99 1.53
C ARG A 64 -3.93 4.61 1.43
N VAL A 65 -4.20 3.33 1.23
CA VAL A 65 -5.55 2.78 1.22
C VAL A 65 -5.79 1.93 2.46
N SER A 66 -6.88 2.23 3.17
CA SER A 66 -7.41 1.31 4.17
C SER A 66 -7.77 0.00 3.48
N ALA A 67 -7.24 -1.12 3.95
CA ALA A 67 -7.44 -2.44 3.32
C ALA A 67 -8.93 -2.82 3.14
N HIS A 68 -9.81 -2.19 3.94
CA HIS A 68 -11.27 -2.31 3.91
C HIS A 68 -11.96 -1.59 2.71
N SER A 69 -11.30 -0.68 1.99
CA SER A 69 -11.97 0.25 1.06
C SER A 69 -11.53 0.16 -0.41
N ALA A 70 -10.88 -0.93 -0.82
CA ALA A 70 -10.53 -1.17 -2.23
C ALA A 70 -11.69 -1.73 -3.09
N VAL A 71 -12.91 -1.74 -2.56
CA VAL A 71 -14.14 -1.89 -3.36
C VAL A 71 -14.87 -0.55 -3.40
N ARG A 72 -14.26 0.42 -4.10
CA ARG A 72 -15.04 1.50 -4.74
C ARG A 72 -15.04 1.24 -6.23
N ARG A 73 -15.98 0.40 -6.67
CA ARG A 73 -16.35 0.29 -8.09
C ARG A 73 -16.94 1.63 -8.52
N GLU A 74 -16.10 2.53 -9.01
CA GLU A 74 -16.57 3.60 -9.88
C GLU A 74 -16.80 3.00 -11.27
N SER A 75 -18.01 2.46 -11.46
CA SER A 75 -18.63 2.33 -12.77
C SER A 75 -19.64 3.46 -12.87
N LEU A 76 -19.24 4.54 -13.55
CA LEU A 76 -20.11 5.65 -13.90
C LEU A 76 -21.05 5.23 -15.05
N GLN A 77 -22.35 5.42 -14.83
CA GLN A 77 -23.30 6.03 -15.79
C GLN A 77 -23.76 5.22 -17.03
N GLY A 78 -25.09 5.24 -17.27
CA GLY A 78 -25.80 4.53 -18.36
C GLY A 78 -26.00 3.03 -18.07
N GLU A 79 -26.87 2.29 -18.77
CA GLU A 79 -27.92 2.69 -19.72
C GLU A 79 -29.20 1.91 -19.35
N GLU A 80 -30.39 2.52 -19.17
CA GLU A 80 -30.72 3.96 -19.17
C GLU A 80 -30.00 4.77 -18.06
#